data_AF-A0A3Q9QSI7-F1
#
_entry.id   AF-A0A3Q9QSI7-F1
#
_cell.length_a   1.000
_cell.length_b   1.000
_cell.length_c   1.000
_cell.angle_alpha   90.00
_cell.angle_beta   90.00
_cell.angle_gamma   90.00
#
_symmetry.space_group_name_H-M   'P 1'
#
loop_
_entity.id
_entity.type
_entity.pdbx_description
1 polymer ?
#
loop_
_entity_poly.entity_id
_entity_poly.type
_entity_poly.pdbx_seq_one_letter_code
_entity_poly.pdbx_strand_id
1 'polypeptide(L)'
;MRKLFTLLSGCIIAFSLFAWTGSPVKAADEHDDGCGCHDLKPLQGVERNKIVAKLISSEAFKVKKMELKKAGYSWNGAGEIEVIIPAEGITMVGVSFTNSKGALEIFVFINGMFVGSSPGE
;
A
#
# COMPACT_ATOMS: atom_id res chain seq x y z
N MET A 1 -37.63 -44.71 2.96
CA MET A 1 -37.30 -43.32 3.33
C MET A 1 -35.95 -43.15 4.06
N ARG A 2 -34.95 -44.04 3.89
CA ARG A 2 -33.62 -43.87 4.53
C ARG A 2 -32.65 -42.94 3.78
N LYS A 3 -32.84 -42.80 2.45
CA LYS A 3 -31.97 -41.99 1.58
C LYS A 3 -32.20 -40.48 1.70
N LEU A 4 -33.33 -40.05 2.27
CA LEU A 4 -33.66 -38.64 2.44
C LEU A 4 -32.95 -38.01 3.65
N PHE A 5 -32.77 -38.79 4.73
CA PHE A 5 -32.10 -38.32 5.95
C PHE A 5 -30.59 -38.09 5.75
N THR A 6 -29.94 -38.88 4.90
CA THR A 6 -28.52 -38.72 4.57
C THR A 6 -28.27 -37.47 3.72
N LEU A 7 -29.22 -37.12 2.82
CA LEU A 7 -29.12 -35.93 1.97
C LEU A 7 -29.30 -34.64 2.79
N LEU A 8 -30.21 -34.63 3.76
CA LEU A 8 -30.44 -33.47 4.65
C LEU A 8 -29.26 -33.18 5.57
N SER A 9 -28.56 -34.21 6.06
CA SER A 9 -27.41 -34.02 6.96
C SER A 9 -26.18 -33.45 6.25
N GLY A 10 -25.99 -33.77 4.97
CA GLY A 10 -24.89 -33.21 4.16
C GLY A 10 -25.05 -31.72 3.87
N CYS A 11 -26.28 -31.25 3.65
CA CYS A 11 -26.55 -29.83 3.42
C CYS A 11 -26.31 -28.96 4.67
N ILE A 12 -26.52 -29.51 5.88
CA ILE A 12 -26.32 -28.78 7.14
C ILE A 12 -24.83 -28.55 7.41
N ILE A 13 -23.97 -29.53 7.09
CA ILE A 13 -22.51 -29.40 7.26
C ILE A 13 -21.91 -28.42 6.24
N ALA A 14 -22.46 -28.36 5.03
CA ALA A 14 -22.02 -27.39 4.03
C ALA A 14 -22.39 -25.95 4.42
N PHE A 15 -23.54 -25.73 5.04
CA PHE A 15 -23.96 -24.38 5.47
C PHE A 15 -23.22 -23.87 6.72
N SER A 16 -22.78 -24.74 7.63
CA SER A 16 -22.02 -24.31 8.81
C SER A 16 -20.63 -23.77 8.48
N LEU A 17 -20.05 -24.15 7.33
CA LEU A 17 -18.76 -23.62 6.87
C LEU A 17 -18.85 -22.20 6.28
N PHE A 18 -20.04 -21.73 5.91
CA PHE A 18 -20.25 -20.37 5.39
C PHE A 18 -20.77 -19.38 6.45
N ALA A 19 -21.15 -19.86 7.64
CA ALA A 19 -21.56 -19.00 8.76
C ALA A 19 -20.37 -18.46 9.58
N TRP A 20 -19.15 -18.91 9.28
CA TRP A 20 -17.92 -18.43 9.91
C TRP A 20 -17.07 -17.63 8.92
N THR A 21 -17.71 -16.71 8.19
CA THR A 21 -16.96 -15.56 7.69
C THR A 21 -16.58 -14.76 8.92
N GLY A 22 -15.28 -14.78 9.24
CA GLY A 22 -14.73 -14.02 10.35
C GLY A 22 -15.29 -12.61 10.32
N SER A 23 -15.77 -12.14 11.47
CA SER A 23 -16.14 -10.75 11.64
C SER A 23 -14.98 -9.91 11.09
N PRO A 24 -15.22 -8.91 10.22
CA PRO A 24 -14.19 -7.92 9.99
C PRO A 24 -13.95 -7.32 11.37
N VAL A 25 -12.78 -7.61 11.93
CA VAL A 25 -12.25 -6.82 13.02
C VAL A 25 -12.23 -5.41 12.46
N LYS A 26 -13.23 -4.61 12.84
CA LYS A 26 -13.07 -3.18 12.80
C LYS A 26 -11.80 -2.93 13.59
N ALA A 27 -10.74 -2.50 12.90
CA ALA A 27 -9.71 -1.74 13.56
C ALA A 27 -10.44 -0.55 14.18
N ALA A 28 -10.74 -0.66 15.48
CA ALA A 28 -11.05 0.50 16.27
C ALA A 28 -9.72 1.23 16.40
N ASP A 29 -9.53 2.26 15.57
CA ASP A 29 -8.48 3.25 15.78
C ASP A 29 -8.82 3.98 17.09
N GLU A 30 -8.42 3.39 18.22
CA GLU A 30 -8.33 4.07 19.51
C GLU A 30 -6.92 4.63 19.67
N HIS A 31 -6.58 5.61 18.83
CA HIS A 31 -5.58 6.62 19.16
C HIS A 31 -5.96 7.94 18.49
N ASP A 32 -6.85 8.65 19.18
CA ASP A 32 -7.12 10.08 19.02
C ASP A 32 -5.89 10.89 19.49
N ASP A 33 -4.82 10.80 18.72
CA ASP A 33 -3.58 11.56 18.94
C ASP A 33 -3.44 12.70 17.92
N GLY A 34 -4.53 13.28 17.42
CA GLY A 34 -4.49 14.50 16.61
C GLY A 34 -3.55 14.49 15.37
N CYS A 35 -3.02 13.33 14.97
CA CYS A 35 -2.24 13.15 13.75
C CYS A 35 -3.27 13.15 12.63
N GLY A 36 -3.46 14.32 12.01
CA GLY A 36 -4.28 14.54 10.81
C GLY A 36 -3.83 13.76 9.57
N CYS A 37 -3.11 12.66 9.77
CA CYS A 37 -2.64 11.71 8.80
C CYS A 37 -3.81 11.05 8.06
N HIS A 38 -4.98 10.90 8.71
CA HIS A 38 -6.21 10.39 8.09
C HIS A 38 -6.85 11.35 7.07
N ASP A 39 -6.53 12.64 7.12
CA ASP A 39 -7.08 13.65 6.19
C ASP A 39 -6.20 13.86 4.96
N LEU A 40 -5.01 13.26 4.93
CA LEU A 40 -4.05 13.41 3.85
C LEU A 40 -4.48 12.56 2.64
N LYS A 41 -5.01 13.23 1.62
CA LYS A 41 -5.35 12.60 0.35
C LYS A 41 -4.18 12.69 -0.63
N PRO A 42 -3.85 11.60 -1.35
CA PRO A 42 -2.87 11.66 -2.43
C PRO A 42 -3.27 12.68 -3.50
N LEU A 43 -2.31 13.50 -3.93
CA LEU A 43 -2.46 14.38 -5.08
C LEU A 43 -2.74 13.57 -6.34
N GLN A 44 -3.60 14.12 -7.20
CA GLN A 44 -3.97 13.51 -8.47
C GLN A 44 -3.73 14.49 -9.63
N GLY A 45 -3.70 13.96 -10.86
CA GLY A 45 -3.65 14.76 -12.08
C GLY A 45 -2.32 15.47 -12.34
N VAL A 46 -2.40 16.67 -12.92
CA VAL A 46 -1.23 17.39 -13.49
C VAL A 46 -0.20 17.75 -12.44
N GLU A 47 -0.62 18.24 -11.27
CA GLU A 47 0.31 18.62 -10.19
C GLU A 47 1.08 17.43 -9.64
N ARG A 48 0.40 16.29 -9.46
CA ARG A 48 1.05 15.03 -9.12
C ARG A 48 2.09 14.63 -10.17
N ASN A 49 1.74 14.69 -11.46
CA ASN A 49 2.66 14.31 -12.54
C ASN A 49 3.90 15.20 -12.61
N LYS A 50 3.79 16.51 -12.34
CA LYS A 50 4.95 17.42 -12.27
C LYS A 50 5.92 17.01 -11.16
N ILE A 51 5.39 16.71 -9.97
CA ILE A 51 6.19 16.29 -8.82
C ILE A 51 6.88 14.95 -9.10
N VAL A 52 6.13 13.99 -9.64
CA VAL A 52 6.66 12.66 -10.00
C VAL A 52 7.77 12.78 -11.06
N ALA A 53 7.56 13.58 -12.11
CA ALA A 53 8.59 13.79 -13.14
C ALA A 53 9.86 14.43 -12.55
N LYS A 54 9.70 15.42 -11.67
CA LYS A 54 10.81 16.05 -10.96
C LYS A 54 11.56 15.07 -10.06
N LEU A 55 10.85 14.20 -9.33
CA LEU A 55 11.49 13.18 -8.49
C LEU A 55 12.25 12.16 -9.35
N ILE A 56 11.62 11.59 -10.39
CA ILE A 56 12.24 10.54 -11.22
C ILE A 56 13.48 11.04 -11.95
N SER A 57 13.50 12.33 -12.31
CA SER A 57 14.66 12.97 -12.94
C SER A 57 15.77 13.33 -11.95
N SER A 58 15.51 13.31 -10.64
CA SER A 58 16.49 13.63 -9.61
C SER A 58 17.58 12.57 -9.45
N GLU A 59 18.76 12.99 -9.05
CA GLU A 59 19.87 12.08 -8.76
C GLU A 59 19.57 11.19 -7.54
N ALA A 60 18.91 11.73 -6.50
CA ALA A 60 18.53 10.96 -5.32
C ALA A 60 17.68 9.74 -5.68
N PHE A 61 16.69 9.92 -6.56
CA PHE A 61 15.88 8.81 -7.05
C PHE A 61 16.69 7.82 -7.89
N LYS A 62 17.49 8.30 -8.84
CA LYS A 62 18.28 7.43 -9.74
C LYS A 62 19.26 6.55 -8.96
N VAL A 63 19.97 7.13 -7.99
CA VAL A 63 20.88 6.41 -7.10
C VAL A 63 20.11 5.35 -6.32
N LYS A 64 19.01 5.74 -5.65
CA LYS A 64 18.24 4.80 -4.84
C LYS A 64 17.64 3.67 -5.67
N LYS A 65 17.08 3.98 -6.84
CA LYS A 65 16.56 2.97 -7.77
C LYS A 65 17.66 2.00 -8.22
N MET A 66 18.88 2.47 -8.47
CA MET A 66 19.99 1.59 -8.84
C MET A 66 20.42 0.68 -7.68
N GLU A 67 20.50 1.22 -6.45
CA GLU A 67 20.77 0.44 -5.25
C GLU A 67 19.73 -0.67 -5.06
N LEU A 68 18.44 -0.32 -5.13
CA LEU A 68 17.34 -1.27 -4.96
C LEU A 68 17.33 -2.33 -6.06
N LYS A 69 17.59 -1.94 -7.30
CA LYS A 69 17.74 -2.89 -8.41
C LYS A 69 18.88 -3.90 -8.15
N LYS A 70 20.02 -3.44 -7.62
CA LYS A 70 21.14 -4.33 -7.25
C LYS A 70 20.77 -5.26 -6.09
N ALA A 71 19.91 -4.81 -5.18
CA ALA A 71 19.38 -5.60 -4.08
C ALA A 71 18.24 -6.57 -4.49
N GLY A 72 17.87 -6.61 -5.78
CA GLY A 72 16.86 -7.53 -6.31
C GLY A 72 15.43 -7.01 -6.28
N TYR A 73 15.23 -5.70 -6.10
CA TYR A 73 13.92 -5.07 -6.17
C TYR A 73 13.55 -4.71 -7.61
N SER A 74 12.27 -4.83 -7.93
CA SER A 74 11.66 -4.36 -9.17
C SER A 74 10.88 -3.08 -8.94
N TRP A 75 11.07 -2.07 -9.78
CA TRP A 75 10.31 -0.82 -9.70
C TRP A 75 8.94 -1.00 -10.36
N ASN A 76 7.87 -0.62 -9.66
CA ASN A 76 6.49 -0.81 -10.14
C ASN A 76 6.02 0.29 -11.12
N GLY A 77 6.89 1.27 -11.40
CA GLY A 77 6.66 2.30 -12.40
C GLY A 77 6.15 3.63 -11.82
N ALA A 78 5.98 4.61 -12.70
CA ALA A 78 5.60 5.96 -12.30
C ALA A 78 4.09 6.11 -12.00
N GLY A 79 3.25 5.13 -12.39
CA GLY A 79 1.81 5.12 -12.10
C GLY A 79 1.54 4.89 -10.61
N GLU A 80 2.31 4.00 -10.00
CA GLU A 80 2.18 3.56 -8.60
C GLU A 80 2.87 4.50 -7.58
N ILE A 81 3.22 5.72 -8.00
CA ILE A 81 3.83 6.71 -7.11
C ILE A 81 2.74 7.54 -6.44
N GLU A 82 2.79 7.61 -5.12
CA GLU A 82 1.87 8.43 -4.35
C GLU A 82 2.56 9.74 -3.94
N VAL A 83 1.82 10.84 -4.01
CA VAL A 83 2.32 12.16 -3.63
C VAL A 83 1.37 12.77 -2.63
N ILE A 84 1.88 13.20 -1.48
CA ILE A 84 1.12 13.79 -0.39
C ILE A 84 1.78 15.12 0.02
N ILE A 85 0.97 16.13 0.32
CA ILE A 85 1.42 17.42 0.86
C ILE A 85 0.89 17.53 2.31
N PRO A 86 1.64 17.03 3.30
CA PRO A 86 1.17 17.03 4.69
C PRO A 86 1.13 18.44 5.31
N ALA A 87 1.97 19.35 4.82
CA ALA A 87 2.01 20.74 5.23
C ALA A 87 2.62 21.59 4.11
N GLU A 88 2.45 22.92 4.20
CA GLU A 88 3.08 23.85 3.27
C GLU A 88 4.61 23.66 3.24
N GLY A 89 5.18 23.59 2.03
CA GLY A 89 6.62 23.38 1.85
C GLY A 89 7.12 21.95 2.06
N ILE A 90 6.23 21.00 2.39
CA ILE A 90 6.59 19.58 2.53
C ILE A 90 5.91 18.78 1.42
N THR A 91 6.72 18.14 0.57
CA THR A 91 6.25 17.18 -0.43
C THR A 91 6.76 15.79 -0.07
N MET A 92 5.84 14.90 0.28
CA MET A 92 6.12 13.49 0.53
C MET A 92 5.76 12.67 -0.70
N VAL A 93 6.66 11.78 -1.12
CA VAL A 93 6.46 10.93 -2.28
C VAL A 93 6.79 9.49 -1.92
N GLY A 94 5.80 8.60 -1.98
CA GLY A 94 5.97 7.16 -1.81
C GLY A 94 6.21 6.50 -3.16
N VAL A 95 7.32 5.76 -3.30
CA VAL A 95 7.62 5.00 -4.52
C VAL A 95 7.62 3.52 -4.22
N SER A 96 6.73 2.78 -4.88
CA SER A 96 6.61 1.35 -4.70
C SER A 96 7.63 0.53 -5.50
N PHE A 97 8.18 -0.47 -4.82
CA PHE A 97 9.03 -1.51 -5.40
C PHE A 97 8.56 -2.88 -4.90
N THR A 98 8.69 -3.89 -5.74
CA THR A 98 8.46 -5.29 -5.36
C THR A 98 9.80 -5.93 -5.04
N ASN A 99 9.97 -6.49 -3.84
CA ASN A 99 11.21 -7.16 -3.43
C ASN A 99 11.34 -8.57 -4.06
N SER A 100 12.47 -9.23 -3.83
CA SER A 100 12.75 -10.58 -4.39
C SER A 100 11.80 -11.69 -3.91
N LYS A 101 11.04 -11.44 -2.84
CA LYS A 101 10.01 -12.34 -2.32
C LYS A 101 8.62 -12.03 -2.87
N GLY A 102 8.49 -11.03 -3.74
CA GLY A 102 7.22 -10.58 -4.29
C GLY A 102 6.43 -9.65 -3.36
N ALA A 103 7.02 -9.18 -2.25
CA ALA A 103 6.34 -8.27 -1.33
C ALA A 103 6.56 -6.80 -1.76
N LEU A 104 5.50 -6.01 -1.59
CA LEU A 104 5.51 -4.57 -1.85
C LEU A 104 6.24 -3.82 -0.74
N GLU A 105 7.13 -2.93 -1.12
CA GLU A 105 7.80 -1.99 -0.20
C GLU A 105 7.74 -0.58 -0.79
N ILE A 106 7.40 0.39 0.05
CA ILE A 106 7.26 1.79 -0.32
C ILE A 106 8.51 2.53 0.17
N PHE A 107 9.21 3.18 -0.74
CA PHE A 107 10.38 4.01 -0.44
C PHE A 107 9.96 5.48 -0.45
N VAL A 108 10.13 6.16 0.67
CA VAL A 108 9.61 7.50 0.91
C VAL A 108 10.69 8.55 0.65
N PHE A 109 10.32 9.58 -0.11
CA PHE A 109 11.11 10.77 -0.36
C PHE A 109 10.39 11.99 0.19
N ILE A 110 11.08 12.80 0.99
CA ILE A 110 10.57 14.09 1.47
C ILE A 110 11.40 15.20 0.84
N ASN A 111 10.74 16.12 0.14
CA ASN A 111 11.37 17.21 -0.61
C ASN A 111 12.49 16.73 -1.55
N GLY A 112 12.32 15.53 -2.13
CA GLY A 112 13.27 14.89 -3.04
C GLY A 112 14.41 14.12 -2.37
N MET A 113 14.49 14.09 -1.04
CA MET A 113 15.48 13.31 -0.30
C MET A 113 14.88 12.00 0.20
N PHE A 114 15.62 10.90 0.06
CA PHE A 114 15.21 9.61 0.61
C PHE A 114 15.25 9.65 2.14
N VAL A 115 14.18 9.21 2.81
CA VAL A 115 14.09 9.24 4.28
C VAL A 115 13.85 7.87 4.92
N GLY A 116 13.39 6.88 4.16
CA GLY A 116 13.12 5.55 4.71
C GLY A 116 12.20 4.73 3.82
N SER A 117 11.86 3.53 4.29
CA SER A 117 10.90 2.66 3.64
C SER A 117 9.91 2.08 4.65
N SER A 118 8.75 1.69 4.14
CA SER A 118 7.72 0.95 4.88
C SER A 118 7.26 -0.25 4.06
N PRO A 119 6.70 -1.30 4.71
CA PRO A 119 5.91 -2.29 4.01
C PRO A 119 4.79 -1.60 3.22
N GLY A 120 4.54 -2.06 2.00
CA GLY A 120 3.35 -1.66 1.25
C GLY A 120 2.14 -2.49 1.69
N GLU A 121 0.96 -1.89 1.60
CA GLU A 121 -0.32 -2.56 1.83
C GLU A 121 -0.81 -3.31 0.58
#